data_AF-A0A6D2JFY7-F1
#
_entry.id   AF-A0A6D2JFY7-F1
#
_cell.length_a   1.000
_cell.length_b   1.000
_cell.length_c   1.000
_cell.angle_alpha   90.00
_cell.angle_beta   90.00
_cell.angle_gamma   90.00
#
_symmetry.space_group_name_H-M   'P 1'
#
loop_
_entity.id
_entity.type
_entity.pdbx_description
1 polymer ?
#
loop_
_entity_poly.entity_id
_entity_poly.type
_entity_poly.pdbx_seq_one_letter_code
_entity_poly.pdbx_strand_id
1 'polypeptide(L)'
;MMEGKKVLAMNGSGDGLLYIPSEGILKKGHSEVCNKRWGWHVIGNVIYSCETGGRIMWCEASELEWRQQPEVMEWREVMGLEDLRDTLCASKVVSYGWGVLEHYESFKRERTMEGLTTTPLDDLYVGHKLSSSGPNMLLFWDVLGPHKLEIFCAEISLQRRKETGQILGNVEWSEVVMTLDPPHTQHQQHCKILYSLSLDL
;
A
#
# COMPACT_ATOMS: atom_id res chain seq x y z
N MET A 1 22.44 14.46 -21.26
CA MET A 1 21.02 14.23 -21.57
C MET A 1 20.29 14.17 -20.24
N MET A 2 19.42 15.13 -19.93
CA MET A 2 18.54 15.01 -18.77
C MET A 2 17.51 13.95 -19.09
N GLU A 3 17.50 12.86 -18.34
CA GLU A 3 16.44 11.87 -18.41
C GLU A 3 15.12 12.59 -18.08
N GLY A 4 14.15 12.55 -19.00
CA GLY A 4 12.89 13.27 -18.82
C GLY A 4 12.16 12.76 -17.59
N LYS A 5 11.51 13.66 -16.84
CA LYS A 5 10.68 13.30 -15.69
C LYS A 5 9.66 12.25 -16.12
N LYS A 6 9.67 11.06 -15.52
CA LYS A 6 8.65 10.02 -15.73
C LYS A 6 7.70 9.98 -14.54
N VAL A 7 6.46 9.57 -14.76
CA VAL A 7 5.47 9.36 -13.71
C VAL A 7 5.06 7.90 -13.74
N LEU A 8 5.26 7.22 -12.62
CA LEU A 8 4.84 5.85 -12.40
C LEU A 8 3.50 5.89 -11.66
N ALA A 9 2.55 5.12 -12.16
CA ALA A 9 1.26 4.92 -11.53
C ALA A 9 0.93 3.43 -11.54
N MET A 10 0.01 3.02 -10.69
CA MET A 10 -0.55 1.68 -10.68
C MET A 10 -2.04 1.80 -10.45
N ASN A 11 -2.85 1.10 -11.24
CA ASN A 11 -4.30 1.12 -11.06
C ASN A 11 -4.73 0.17 -9.93
N GLY A 12 -6.02 0.18 -9.55
CA GLY A 12 -6.55 -0.71 -8.50
C GLY A 12 -6.49 -2.20 -8.85
N SER A 13 -6.30 -2.55 -10.12
CA SER A 13 -6.07 -3.92 -10.60
C SER A 13 -4.60 -4.35 -10.54
N GLY A 14 -3.70 -3.51 -10.03
CA GLY A 14 -2.27 -3.81 -9.97
C GLY A 14 -1.52 -3.66 -11.30
N ASP A 15 -2.16 -3.11 -12.36
CA ASP A 15 -1.45 -2.80 -13.60
C ASP A 15 -0.58 -1.57 -13.42
N GLY A 16 0.72 -1.70 -13.69
CA GLY A 16 1.63 -0.57 -13.80
C GLY A 16 1.31 0.30 -15.02
N LEU A 17 1.37 1.60 -14.83
CA LEU A 17 1.18 2.63 -15.84
C LEU A 17 2.38 3.56 -15.80
N LEU A 18 2.96 3.83 -16.98
CA LEU A 18 4.09 4.75 -17.13
C LEU A 18 3.65 5.93 -17.98
N TYR A 19 3.66 7.12 -17.40
CA TYR A 19 3.40 8.36 -18.12
C TYR A 19 4.71 9.13 -18.35
N ILE A 20 4.94 9.52 -19.60
CA ILE A 20 6.09 10.32 -20.00
C ILE A 20 5.56 11.69 -20.48
N PRO A 21 5.57 12.72 -19.63
CA PRO A 21 5.06 14.06 -19.95
C PRO A 21 5.65 14.66 -21.22
N SER A 22 6.94 14.45 -21.47
CA SER A 22 7.62 14.96 -22.67
C SER A 22 7.13 14.33 -23.98
N GLU A 23 6.58 13.12 -23.91
CA GLU A 23 6.00 12.43 -25.07
C GLU A 23 4.48 12.60 -25.12
N GLY A 24 3.83 12.96 -24.00
CA GLY A 24 2.38 12.96 -23.87
C GLY A 24 1.76 11.56 -23.95
N ILE A 25 2.56 10.50 -23.75
CA ILE A 25 2.13 9.11 -23.94
C ILE A 25 1.98 8.42 -22.58
N LEU A 26 0.85 7.74 -22.41
CA LEU A 26 0.64 6.75 -21.36
C LEU A 26 0.94 5.35 -21.91
N LYS A 27 1.86 4.63 -21.28
CA LYS A 27 2.26 3.27 -21.65
C LYS A 27 1.82 2.30 -20.55
N LYS A 28 1.39 1.10 -20.93
CA LYS A 28 1.19 0.01 -19.98
C LYS A 28 2.54 -0.55 -19.56
N GLY A 29 2.81 -0.57 -18.25
CA GLY A 29 3.98 -1.19 -17.64
C GLY A 29 3.67 -2.62 -17.20
N HIS A 30 4.61 -3.23 -16.49
CA HIS A 30 4.38 -4.55 -15.90
C HIS A 30 3.26 -4.53 -14.86
N SER A 31 2.54 -5.64 -14.77
CA SER A 31 1.41 -5.81 -13.86
C SER A 31 1.79 -6.71 -12.69
N GLU A 32 1.20 -6.43 -11.54
CA GLU A 32 1.25 -7.33 -10.41
C GLU A 32 0.40 -8.57 -10.68
N VAL A 33 0.94 -9.77 -10.41
CA VAL A 33 0.18 -11.04 -10.56
C VAL A 33 -0.75 -11.30 -9.36
N CYS A 34 -0.56 -10.58 -8.25
CA CYS A 34 -1.25 -10.84 -6.99
C CYS A 34 -2.10 -9.63 -6.59
N ASN A 35 -3.43 -9.72 -6.74
CA ASN A 35 -4.41 -8.70 -6.34
C ASN A 35 -4.55 -8.53 -4.81
N LYS A 36 -3.48 -8.72 -4.04
CA LYS A 36 -3.48 -8.72 -2.57
C LYS A 36 -2.67 -7.58 -1.96
N ARG A 37 -2.06 -6.72 -2.78
CA ARG A 37 -1.28 -5.57 -2.32
C ARG A 37 -2.05 -4.29 -2.64
N TRP A 38 -2.58 -3.68 -1.60
CA TRP A 38 -3.32 -2.42 -1.69
C TRP A 38 -2.48 -1.31 -1.07
N GLY A 39 -2.38 -0.16 -1.72
CA GLY A 39 -1.57 0.97 -1.25
C GLY A 39 -0.07 0.78 -1.53
N TRP A 40 0.50 1.72 -2.26
CA TRP A 40 1.93 1.77 -2.60
C TRP A 40 2.45 3.18 -2.43
N HIS A 41 3.75 3.30 -2.18
CA HIS A 41 4.43 4.59 -2.13
C HIS A 41 5.83 4.46 -2.70
N VAL A 42 6.32 5.51 -3.35
CA VAL A 42 7.63 5.52 -3.99
C VAL A 42 8.59 6.38 -3.16
N ILE A 43 9.71 5.80 -2.76
CA ILE A 43 10.80 6.50 -2.06
C ILE A 43 12.08 6.29 -2.88
N GLY A 44 12.62 7.38 -3.42
CA GLY A 44 13.71 7.30 -4.39
C GLY A 44 13.27 6.55 -5.66
N ASN A 45 13.96 5.46 -6.00
CA ASN A 45 13.66 4.61 -7.15
C ASN A 45 13.06 3.24 -6.74
N VAL A 46 12.50 3.14 -5.55
CA VAL A 46 11.95 1.90 -4.99
C VAL A 46 10.47 2.09 -4.70
N ILE A 47 9.66 1.12 -5.12
CA ILE A 47 8.23 1.06 -4.84
C ILE A 47 8.04 0.18 -3.61
N TYR A 48 7.33 0.70 -2.61
CA TYR A 48 6.96 -0.01 -1.39
C TYR A 48 5.47 -0.27 -1.36
N SER A 49 5.06 -1.42 -0.80
CA SER A 49 3.66 -1.75 -0.56
C SER A 49 3.53 -2.61 0.69
N CYS A 50 2.32 -2.71 1.25
CA CYS A 50 2.05 -3.68 2.30
C CYS A 50 1.21 -4.84 1.75
N GLU A 51 1.59 -6.05 2.11
CA GLU A 51 0.90 -7.27 1.76
C GLU A 51 0.03 -7.77 2.93
N THR A 52 -1.02 -8.52 2.60
CA THR A 52 -1.75 -9.35 3.57
C THR A 52 -0.79 -10.15 4.45
N GLY A 53 -0.99 -10.13 5.76
CA GLY A 53 -0.11 -10.74 6.75
C GLY A 53 0.87 -9.77 7.43
N GLY A 54 0.68 -8.46 7.22
CA GLY A 54 1.45 -7.40 7.90
C GLY A 54 2.87 -7.22 7.39
N ARG A 55 3.18 -7.72 6.18
CA ARG A 55 4.52 -7.62 5.59
C ARG A 55 4.65 -6.36 4.75
N ILE A 56 5.84 -5.77 4.76
CA ILE A 56 6.19 -4.65 3.90
C ILE A 56 7.07 -5.19 2.77
N MET A 57 6.63 -4.95 1.55
CA MET A 57 7.24 -5.45 0.33
C MET A 57 7.83 -4.28 -0.47
N TRP A 58 8.85 -4.57 -1.26
CA TRP A 58 9.49 -3.61 -2.15
C TRP A 58 9.85 -4.23 -3.50
N CYS A 59 9.89 -3.40 -4.55
CA CYS A 59 10.45 -3.74 -5.86
C CYS A 59 11.14 -2.49 -6.47
N GLU A 60 12.02 -2.70 -7.45
CA GLU A 60 12.64 -1.56 -8.14
C GLU A 60 11.63 -0.89 -9.07
N ALA A 61 11.61 0.44 -9.08
CA ALA A 61 10.77 1.18 -10.01
C ALA A 61 11.12 0.89 -11.49
N SER A 62 12.38 0.56 -11.78
CA SER A 62 12.83 0.15 -13.11
C SER A 62 12.23 -1.19 -13.56
N GLU A 63 11.81 -2.06 -12.64
CA GLU A 63 11.10 -3.30 -12.98
C GLU A 63 9.70 -3.00 -13.56
N LEU A 64 9.16 -1.79 -13.36
CA LEU A 64 7.92 -1.34 -14.01
C LEU A 64 8.14 -0.94 -15.48
N GLU A 65 9.37 -0.55 -15.84
CA GLU A 65 9.74 -0.07 -17.17
C GLU A 65 10.20 -1.17 -18.13
N TRP A 66 10.61 -2.33 -17.61
CA TRP A 66 11.22 -3.39 -18.40
C TRP A 66 10.24 -3.96 -19.43
N ARG A 67 10.75 -4.56 -20.51
CA ARG A 67 9.94 -5.01 -21.66
C ARG A 67 10.19 -6.46 -22.07
N GLN A 68 11.00 -7.19 -21.31
CA GLN A 68 11.31 -8.59 -21.60
C GLN A 68 10.72 -9.47 -20.50
N GLN A 69 10.20 -10.64 -20.89
CA GLN A 69 9.63 -11.61 -19.97
C GLN A 69 10.66 -12.06 -18.91
N PRO A 70 10.22 -12.37 -17.68
CA PRO A 70 8.82 -12.51 -17.26
C PRO A 70 8.13 -11.19 -16.98
N GLU A 71 6.82 -11.15 -17.22
CA GLU A 71 5.99 -9.93 -17.19
C GLU A 71 5.64 -9.47 -15.76
N VAL A 72 6.39 -9.94 -14.76
CA VAL A 72 6.00 -9.97 -13.35
C VAL A 72 7.03 -9.24 -12.51
N MET A 73 6.57 -8.28 -11.70
CA MET A 73 7.43 -7.59 -10.72
C MET A 73 7.93 -8.55 -9.64
N GLU A 74 9.22 -8.47 -9.31
CA GLU A 74 9.81 -9.28 -8.26
C GLU A 74 9.72 -8.54 -6.93
N TRP A 75 8.66 -8.83 -6.18
CA TRP A 75 8.47 -8.28 -4.85
C TRP A 75 9.32 -9.01 -3.81
N ARG A 76 10.07 -8.23 -3.04
CA ARG A 76 10.94 -8.69 -1.96
C ARG A 76 10.48 -8.12 -0.63
N GLU A 77 10.67 -8.84 0.46
CA GLU A 77 10.31 -8.36 1.81
C GLU A 77 11.35 -7.35 2.33
N VAL A 78 10.88 -6.32 3.04
CA VAL A 78 11.73 -5.45 3.85
C VAL A 78 12.00 -6.16 5.17
N MET A 79 13.27 -6.46 5.44
CA MET A 79 13.70 -7.21 6.62
C MET A 79 13.81 -6.30 7.86
N GLY A 80 13.77 -6.84 9.08
CA GLY A 80 14.00 -6.07 10.32
C GLY A 80 12.77 -5.36 10.87
N LEU A 81 11.59 -5.67 10.34
CA LEU A 81 10.29 -5.08 10.75
C LEU A 81 9.35 -6.13 11.36
N GLU A 82 9.90 -7.23 11.86
CA GLU A 82 9.15 -8.36 12.40
C GLU A 82 8.27 -7.97 13.59
N ASP A 83 8.73 -7.01 14.41
CA ASP A 83 7.99 -6.51 15.58
C ASP A 83 6.69 -5.79 15.22
N LEU A 84 6.59 -5.22 14.01
CA LEU A 84 5.37 -4.58 13.53
C LEU A 84 4.39 -5.58 12.91
N ARG A 85 4.84 -6.80 12.61
CA ARG A 85 4.07 -7.74 11.77
C ARG A 85 2.70 -8.06 12.33
N ASP A 86 2.61 -8.35 13.63
CA ASP A 86 1.35 -8.75 14.25
C ASP A 86 0.33 -7.60 14.30
N THR A 87 0.78 -6.38 14.63
CA THR A 87 -0.10 -5.21 14.66
C THR A 87 -0.56 -4.81 13.25
N LEU A 88 0.34 -4.90 12.26
CA LEU A 88 0.00 -4.65 10.86
C LEU A 88 -0.91 -5.74 10.30
N CYS A 89 -0.74 -7.00 10.72
CA CYS A 89 -1.60 -8.12 10.35
C CYS A 89 -3.03 -7.96 10.90
N ALA A 90 -3.16 -7.42 12.11
CA ALA A 90 -4.45 -7.12 12.74
C ALA A 90 -5.12 -5.87 12.17
N SER A 91 -4.34 -4.94 11.59
CA SER A 91 -4.85 -3.70 11.01
C SER A 91 -5.73 -3.95 9.79
N LYS A 92 -6.91 -3.32 9.80
CA LYS A 92 -7.84 -3.33 8.66
C LYS A 92 -7.43 -2.33 7.58
N VAL A 93 -6.62 -1.33 7.92
CA VAL A 93 -5.97 -0.42 6.96
C VAL A 93 -4.85 -1.15 6.19
N VAL A 94 -4.08 -2.03 6.85
CA VAL A 94 -2.88 -2.63 6.26
C VAL A 94 -3.11 -4.03 5.69
N SER A 95 -3.65 -4.96 6.47
CA SER A 95 -3.68 -6.40 6.17
C SER A 95 -5.09 -6.93 5.89
N TYR A 96 -5.92 -6.10 5.27
CA TYR A 96 -7.28 -6.45 4.93
C TYR A 96 -7.30 -7.71 4.05
N GLY A 97 -7.71 -8.84 4.61
CA GLY A 97 -7.70 -10.11 3.87
C GLY A 97 -8.42 -11.26 4.57
N TRP A 98 -8.47 -11.30 5.90
CA TRP A 98 -9.03 -12.44 6.61
C TRP A 98 -10.52 -12.20 6.89
N GLY A 99 -11.36 -12.46 5.86
CA GLY A 99 -12.82 -12.58 5.99
C GLY A 99 -13.67 -11.75 5.02
N VAL A 100 -13.14 -10.66 4.47
CA VAL A 100 -13.95 -9.75 3.62
C VAL A 100 -13.95 -10.16 2.15
N LEU A 101 -12.93 -10.85 1.65
CA LEU A 101 -12.97 -11.36 0.27
C LEU A 101 -14.11 -12.39 0.09
N GLU A 102 -14.32 -13.26 1.08
CA GLU A 102 -15.44 -14.21 1.09
C GLU A 102 -16.80 -13.50 1.24
N HIS A 103 -16.87 -12.51 2.13
CA HIS A 103 -18.09 -11.71 2.31
C HIS A 103 -18.42 -10.88 1.06
N TYR A 104 -17.40 -10.34 0.38
CA TYR A 104 -17.54 -9.62 -0.88
C TYR A 104 -17.96 -10.53 -2.02
N GLU A 105 -17.36 -11.71 -2.18
CA GLU A 105 -17.77 -12.65 -3.23
C GLU A 105 -19.23 -13.10 -3.03
N SER A 106 -19.70 -13.23 -1.79
CA SER A 106 -21.12 -13.45 -1.47
C SER A 106 -21.98 -12.23 -1.83
N PHE A 107 -21.57 -11.04 -1.39
CA PHE A 107 -22.31 -9.78 -1.57
C PHE A 107 -22.36 -9.30 -3.03
N LYS A 108 -21.29 -9.53 -3.79
CA LYS A 108 -21.19 -9.31 -5.24
C LYS A 108 -22.16 -10.22 -5.98
N ARG A 109 -22.27 -11.49 -5.57
CA ARG A 109 -23.19 -12.46 -6.17
C ARG A 109 -24.64 -12.07 -5.96
N GLU A 110 -25.00 -11.60 -4.76
CA GLU A 110 -26.35 -11.10 -4.43
C GLU A 110 -26.70 -9.83 -5.23
N ARG A 111 -25.85 -8.79 -5.23
CA ARG A 111 -26.14 -7.54 -5.95
C ARG A 111 -26.16 -7.68 -7.47
N THR A 112 -25.39 -8.62 -8.01
CA THR A 112 -25.44 -8.96 -9.45
C THR A 112 -26.78 -9.63 -9.80
N MET A 113 -27.36 -10.42 -8.90
CA MET A 113 -28.71 -10.99 -9.08
C MET A 113 -29.81 -9.92 -9.01
N GLU A 114 -29.59 -8.83 -8.27
CA GLU A 114 -30.53 -7.69 -8.15
C GLU A 114 -30.36 -6.63 -9.26
N GLY A 115 -29.46 -6.84 -10.23
CA GLY A 115 -29.25 -5.94 -11.37
C GLY A 115 -28.57 -4.61 -11.03
N LEU A 116 -27.98 -4.48 -9.83
CA LEU A 116 -27.23 -3.30 -9.41
C LEU A 116 -25.77 -3.39 -9.88
N THR A 117 -25.25 -2.29 -10.43
CA THR A 117 -23.81 -2.17 -10.73
C THR A 117 -23.01 -2.28 -9.44
N THR A 118 -22.08 -3.23 -9.41
CA THR A 118 -21.14 -3.37 -8.29
C THR A 118 -20.15 -2.20 -8.38
N THR A 119 -20.17 -1.31 -7.39
CA THR A 119 -19.06 -0.36 -7.19
C THR A 119 -17.77 -1.18 -7.10
N PRO A 120 -16.76 -0.90 -7.95
CA PRO A 120 -15.49 -1.62 -7.88
C PRO A 120 -14.96 -1.59 -6.45
N LEU A 121 -14.47 -2.72 -5.95
CA LEU A 121 -13.88 -2.84 -4.62
C LEU A 121 -12.86 -1.72 -4.35
N ASP A 122 -12.20 -1.29 -5.42
CA ASP A 122 -11.28 -0.16 -5.51
C ASP A 122 -11.84 1.11 -4.84
N ASP A 123 -13.07 1.54 -5.14
CA ASP A 123 -13.60 2.82 -4.62
C ASP A 123 -13.82 2.80 -3.09
N LEU A 124 -14.09 1.61 -2.54
CA LEU A 124 -14.54 1.49 -1.16
C LEU A 124 -13.37 1.46 -0.16
N TYR A 125 -12.15 1.08 -0.58
CA TYR A 125 -11.06 0.75 0.36
C TYR A 125 -9.66 1.32 0.03
N VAL A 126 -9.52 2.28 -0.91
CA VAL A 126 -8.22 2.96 -1.16
C VAL A 126 -7.80 3.86 0.03
N GLY A 127 -7.15 3.28 1.04
CA GLY A 127 -6.47 4.05 2.07
C GLY A 127 -5.01 4.31 1.68
N HIS A 128 -4.56 5.56 1.71
CA HIS A 128 -3.15 5.92 1.73
C HIS A 128 -2.55 5.52 3.08
N LYS A 129 -1.85 4.39 3.13
CA LYS A 129 -1.22 3.88 4.35
C LYS A 129 0.29 4.08 4.42
N LEU A 130 0.90 4.46 3.29
CA LEU A 130 2.34 4.72 3.17
C LEU A 130 2.58 6.17 2.75
N SER A 131 3.66 6.74 3.27
CA SER A 131 4.17 8.06 2.91
C SER A 131 5.68 8.12 3.16
N SER A 132 6.26 9.32 3.10
CA SER A 132 7.69 9.52 3.34
C SER A 132 7.98 10.81 4.08
N SER A 133 8.96 10.76 4.98
CA SER A 133 9.59 11.89 5.64
C SER A 133 11.08 11.88 5.27
N GLY A 134 11.48 12.75 4.34
CA GLY A 134 12.82 12.68 3.74
C GLY A 134 13.11 11.29 3.15
N PRO A 135 14.19 10.59 3.56
CA PRO A 135 14.50 9.23 3.09
C PRO A 135 13.70 8.12 3.82
N ASN A 136 12.99 8.46 4.90
CA ASN A 136 12.31 7.49 5.74
C ASN A 136 10.89 7.24 5.23
N MET A 137 10.41 6.02 5.46
CA MET A 137 9.04 5.63 5.20
C MET A 137 8.17 5.97 6.41
N LEU A 138 7.02 6.57 6.16
CA LEU A 138 5.96 6.68 7.15
C LEU A 138 4.91 5.62 6.86
N LEU A 139 4.56 4.83 7.88
CA LEU A 139 3.54 3.79 7.79
C LEU A 139 2.43 4.10 8.77
N PHE A 140 1.19 4.06 8.30
CA PHE A 140 0.00 4.30 9.10
C PHE A 140 -0.88 3.06 9.16
N TRP A 141 -1.41 2.75 10.35
CA TRP A 141 -2.31 1.62 10.55
C TRP A 141 -3.27 1.87 11.69
N ASP A 142 -4.37 1.14 11.69
CA ASP A 142 -5.39 1.20 12.73
C ASP A 142 -5.22 0.08 13.77
N VAL A 143 -5.48 0.41 15.03
CA VAL A 143 -5.56 -0.52 16.15
C VAL A 143 -6.91 -0.35 16.83
N LEU A 144 -7.72 -1.39 16.80
CA LEU A 144 -9.05 -1.39 17.42
C LEU A 144 -8.95 -1.84 18.88
N GLY A 145 -9.26 -0.93 19.80
CA GLY A 145 -9.45 -1.22 21.22
C GLY A 145 -10.94 -1.41 21.58
N PRO A 146 -11.26 -1.85 22.82
CA PRO A 146 -12.64 -2.11 23.25
C PRO A 146 -13.59 -0.92 23.11
N HIS A 147 -13.08 0.31 23.24
CA HIS A 147 -13.86 1.55 23.25
C HIS A 147 -13.20 2.69 22.48
N LYS A 148 -12.23 2.39 21.60
CA LYS A 148 -11.50 3.39 20.83
C LYS A 148 -10.91 2.78 19.57
N LEU A 149 -10.73 3.60 18.56
CA LEU A 149 -9.97 3.29 17.37
C LEU A 149 -8.76 4.22 17.32
N GLU A 150 -7.57 3.65 17.31
CA GLU A 150 -6.32 4.42 17.29
C GLU A 150 -5.66 4.30 15.93
N ILE A 151 -5.19 5.43 15.40
CA ILE A 151 -4.32 5.46 14.23
C ILE A 151 -2.90 5.60 14.74
N PHE A 152 -2.09 4.59 14.44
CA PHE A 152 -0.67 4.59 14.69
C PHE A 152 0.07 5.11 13.47
N CYS A 153 1.23 5.69 13.72
CA CYS A 153 2.23 5.98 12.71
C CYS A 153 3.59 5.46 13.19
N ALA A 154 4.38 4.93 12.26
CA ALA A 154 5.80 4.67 12.47
C ALA A 154 6.61 5.36 11.40
N GLU A 155 7.73 5.93 11.82
CA GLU A 155 8.82 6.30 10.92
C GLU A 155 9.83 5.17 10.87
N ILE A 156 10.13 4.73 9.66
CA ILE A 156 10.99 3.60 9.37
C ILE A 156 12.12 4.08 8.49
N SER A 157 13.35 4.02 9.00
CA SER A 157 14.52 4.23 8.18
C SER A 157 14.78 3.00 7.32
N LEU A 158 15.26 3.23 6.09
CA LEU A 158 15.45 2.20 5.09
C LEU A 158 16.91 2.16 4.66
N GLN A 159 17.56 1.01 4.85
CA GLN A 159 18.95 0.81 4.48
C GLN A 159 19.08 -0.35 3.48
N ARG A 160 19.65 -0.05 2.31
CA ARG A 160 20.01 -1.07 1.32
C ARG A 160 21.39 -1.64 1.59
N ARG A 161 21.49 -2.96 1.71
CA ARG A 161 22.77 -3.69 1.79
C ARG A 161 23.40 -3.78 0.41
N LYS A 162 24.68 -3.42 0.31
CA LYS A 162 25.40 -3.37 -0.98
C LYS A 162 25.64 -4.76 -1.56
N GLU A 163 25.84 -5.75 -0.69
CA GLU A 163 26.25 -7.10 -1.07
C GLU A 163 25.06 -7.93 -1.59
N THR A 164 23.88 -7.77 -0.98
CA THR A 164 22.70 -8.59 -1.30
C THR A 164 21.61 -7.81 -2.03
N GLY A 165 21.67 -6.48 -2.06
CA GLY A 165 20.60 -5.62 -2.57
C GLY A 165 19.35 -5.60 -1.69
N GLN A 166 19.32 -6.33 -0.58
CA GLN A 166 18.19 -6.37 0.35
C GLN A 166 18.01 -5.04 1.07
N ILE A 167 16.77 -4.71 1.37
CA ILE A 167 16.40 -3.53 2.16
C ILE A 167 16.08 -3.98 3.58
N LEU A 168 16.75 -3.36 4.55
CA LEU A 168 16.42 -3.46 5.97
C LEU A 168 15.67 -2.21 6.38
N GLY A 169 14.59 -2.42 7.13
CA GLY A 169 13.88 -1.38 7.86
C GLY A 169 14.35 -1.35 9.31
N ASN A 170 14.43 -0.15 9.88
CA ASN A 170 14.54 0.06 11.31
C ASN A 170 13.45 1.03 11.76
N VAL A 171 12.72 0.68 12.82
CA VAL A 171 11.68 1.55 13.38
C VAL A 171 12.36 2.64 14.20
N GLU A 172 12.30 3.88 13.74
CA GLU A 172 12.84 5.04 14.47
C GLU A 172 11.92 5.43 15.62
N TRP A 173 10.61 5.41 15.37
CA TRP A 173 9.56 5.56 16.39
C TRP A 173 8.25 4.94 15.89
N SER A 174 7.34 4.65 16.82
CA SER A 174 6.01 4.10 16.56
C SER A 174 5.05 4.56 17.65
N GLU A 175 4.09 5.42 17.31
CA GLU A 175 3.21 6.06 18.28
C GLU A 175 1.78 6.25 17.74
N VAL A 176 0.84 6.48 18.67
CA VAL A 176 -0.54 6.87 18.35
C VAL A 176 -0.54 8.32 17.91
N VAL A 177 -0.98 8.59 16.68
CA VAL A 177 -1.11 9.95 16.12
C VAL A 177 -2.54 10.48 16.16
N MET A 178 -3.53 9.60 16.32
CA MET A 178 -4.93 9.98 16.44
C MET A 178 -5.72 8.93 17.21
N THR A 179 -6.64 9.37 18.07
CA THR A 179 -7.61 8.51 18.75
C THR A 179 -9.01 8.95 18.35
N LEU A 180 -9.84 7.99 17.98
CA LEU A 180 -11.20 8.18 17.51
C LEU A 180 -12.17 7.37 18.36
N ASP A 181 -13.37 7.91 18.56
CA ASP A 181 -14.46 7.14 19.13
C ASP A 181 -14.83 6.00 18.18
N PRO A 182 -15.06 4.78 18.71
CA PRO A 182 -15.33 3.63 17.87
C PRO A 182 -16.67 3.85 17.16
N PRO A 183 -16.74 3.60 15.84
CA PRO A 183 -17.96 3.84 15.07
C PRO A 183 -19.13 3.03 15.63
N HIS A 184 -20.28 3.68 15.76
CA HIS A 184 -21.48 3.13 16.42
C HIS A 184 -22.07 1.89 15.71
N THR A 185 -21.63 1.58 14.48
CA THR A 185 -22.14 0.45 13.70
C THR A 185 -21.01 -0.51 13.33
N GLN A 186 -21.30 -1.82 13.44
CA GLN A 186 -20.35 -2.91 13.17
C GLN A 186 -19.79 -2.90 11.73
N HIS A 187 -20.45 -2.19 10.80
CA HIS A 187 -20.09 -2.11 9.38
C HIS A 187 -19.23 -0.89 9.01
N GLN A 188 -19.01 0.06 9.92
CA GLN A 188 -18.21 1.28 9.68
C GLN A 188 -16.92 1.33 10.48
N GLN A 189 -16.39 0.19 10.92
CA GLN A 189 -15.14 0.08 11.71
C GLN A 189 -13.85 0.36 10.91
N HIS A 190 -13.92 1.22 9.90
CA HIS A 190 -12.81 1.44 8.97
C HIS A 190 -12.50 2.92 8.87
N CYS A 191 -11.34 3.32 9.41
CA CYS A 191 -10.74 4.60 9.08
C CYS A 191 -10.06 4.52 7.72
N LYS A 192 -10.37 5.48 6.85
CA LYS A 192 -9.72 5.64 5.55
C LYS A 192 -8.81 6.86 5.63
N ILE A 193 -7.50 6.64 5.54
CA ILE A 193 -6.54 7.72 5.36
C ILE A 193 -6.57 8.09 3.89
N LEU A 194 -7.01 9.30 3.56
CA LEU A 194 -7.23 9.70 2.16
C LEU A 194 -5.95 10.16 1.47
N TYR A 195 -5.07 10.85 2.19
CA TYR A 195 -3.76 11.24 1.71
C TYR A 195 -2.90 11.64 2.92
N SER A 196 -1.60 11.72 2.71
CA SER A 196 -0.66 12.36 3.64
C SER A 196 0.27 13.26 2.83
N LEU A 197 0.65 14.39 3.41
CA LEU A 197 1.58 15.32 2.81
C LEU A 197 2.68 15.65 3.82
N SER A 198 3.94 15.52 3.40
CA SER A 198 5.06 16.11 4.11
C SER A 198 5.13 17.60 3.74
N LEU A 199 5.20 18.47 4.74
CA LEU A 199 5.33 19.91 4.55
C LEU A 199 6.69 20.36 5.09
N ASP A 200 7.45 21.07 4.27
CA ASP A 200 8.65 21.78 4.71
C ASP A 200 8.18 23.10 5.33
N LEU A 201 7.95 23.10 6.66
CA LEU A 201 7.52 24.27 7.44
C LEU A 201 8.69 25.11 7.95
#